data_AF-A0A482V2M0-F1
#
_entry.id   AF-A0A482V2M0-F1
#
_cell.length_a   1.000
_cell.length_b   1.000
_cell.length_c   1.000
_cell.angle_alpha   90.00
_cell.angle_beta   90.00
_cell.angle_gamma   90.00
#
_symmetry.space_group_name_H-M   'P 1'
#
loop_
_entity.id
_entity.type
_entity.pdbx_description
1 polymer ?
#
loop_
_entity_poly.entity_id
_entity_poly.type
_entity_poly.pdbx_seq_one_letter_code
_entity_poly.pdbx_strand_id
1 'polypeptide(L)'
;MVYIYIASNSLSFLTSGGHVECLEAGVFRQDLPVHFHPTPSALTSLLSHLDRDLTFAIENELGLSRAMVTNYDEVKQAIAEKLEMLRDSAKRGGVYEAPLIYHLDVGAMYPNIILTNRLQPSSMVTPKDCAACKFNQVGTCTPFTIHHTPYTIHHTPYTIHHTPYT
;
A
#
# COMPACT_ATOMS: atom_id res chain seq x y z
N MET A 1 -30.09 5.09 9.35
CA MET A 1 -30.77 6.24 10.01
C MET A 1 -29.66 7.22 10.39
N VAL A 2 -29.55 8.33 9.66
CA VAL A 2 -28.47 9.31 9.80
C VAL A 2 -28.84 10.27 10.93
N TYR A 3 -27.98 10.41 11.94
CA TYR A 3 -28.07 11.52 12.90
C TYR A 3 -27.06 12.59 12.49
N ILE A 4 -27.55 13.75 12.06
CA ILE A 4 -26.76 14.97 11.88
C ILE A 4 -26.81 15.72 13.21
N TYR A 5 -25.69 15.80 13.92
CA TYR A 5 -25.53 16.74 15.03
C TYR A 5 -24.86 18.01 14.52
N ILE A 6 -25.51 19.15 14.75
CA ILE A 6 -24.96 20.49 14.54
C ILE A 6 -24.01 20.79 15.71
N ALA A 7 -22.75 21.11 15.42
CA ALA A 7 -21.83 21.65 16.41
C ALA A 7 -21.47 23.11 16.07
N SER A 8 -21.67 23.95 17.08
CA SER A 8 -21.48 25.39 17.18
C SER A 8 -20.14 25.91 16.64
N ASN A 9 -20.17 27.14 16.10
CA ASN A 9 -19.02 27.95 15.71
C ASN A 9 -17.97 28.03 16.84
N SER A 10 -16.94 27.21 16.73
CA SER A 10 -15.63 27.42 17.34
C SER A 10 -14.63 27.23 16.20
N LEU A 11 -13.73 28.20 15.98
CA LEU A 11 -12.68 28.08 14.97
C LEU A 11 -11.69 27.02 15.44
N SER A 12 -12.03 25.75 15.20
CA SER A 12 -11.17 24.62 15.48
C SER A 12 -10.20 24.46 14.30
N PHE A 13 -8.91 24.72 14.55
CA PHE A 13 -7.86 24.35 13.62
C PHE A 13 -7.68 22.83 13.68
N LEU A 14 -8.36 22.11 12.77
CA LEU A 14 -8.24 20.66 12.62
C LEU A 14 -7.42 20.35 11.37
N THR A 15 -6.55 19.35 11.46
CA THR A 15 -5.89 18.76 10.28
C THR A 15 -6.87 17.84 9.56
N SER A 16 -6.75 17.72 8.24
CA SER A 16 -7.49 16.70 7.48
C SER A 16 -7.17 15.31 8.03
N GLY A 17 -8.19 14.55 8.42
CA GLY A 17 -8.08 13.21 8.97
C GLY A 17 -7.87 12.13 7.90
N GLY A 18 -8.40 10.93 8.14
CA GLY A 18 -8.36 9.83 7.18
C GLY A 18 -9.10 10.16 5.88
N HIS A 19 -8.61 9.62 4.77
CA HIS A 19 -9.28 9.68 3.48
C HIS A 19 -10.32 8.55 3.39
N VAL A 20 -11.54 8.88 2.95
CA VAL A 20 -12.65 7.92 2.78
C VAL A 20 -13.26 8.15 1.42
N GLU A 21 -13.37 7.09 0.63
CA GLU A 21 -13.95 7.12 -0.72
C GLU A 21 -14.86 5.90 -0.92
N CYS A 22 -15.94 6.08 -1.70
CA CYS A 22 -16.81 5.00 -2.14
C CYS A 22 -16.75 4.94 -3.67
N LEU A 23 -16.01 3.95 -4.19
CA LEU A 23 -15.76 3.82 -5.64
C LEU A 23 -16.96 3.20 -6.37
N GLU A 24 -17.53 2.14 -5.80
CA GLU A 24 -18.66 1.42 -6.37
C GLU A 24 -19.62 0.95 -5.27
N ALA A 25 -20.92 0.90 -5.61
CA ALA A 25 -21.97 0.38 -4.74
C ALA A 25 -22.80 -0.65 -5.51
N GLY A 26 -23.12 -1.76 -4.86
CA GLY A 26 -23.84 -2.86 -5.48
C GLY A 26 -23.77 -4.13 -4.63
N VAL A 27 -24.29 -5.23 -5.19
CA VAL A 27 -24.18 -6.57 -4.59
C VAL A 27 -23.09 -7.32 -5.31
N PHE A 28 -21.97 -7.56 -4.62
CA PHE A 28 -20.87 -8.37 -5.11
C PHE A 28 -20.86 -9.69 -4.35
N ARG A 29 -20.85 -10.80 -5.09
CA ARG A 29 -20.83 -12.16 -4.53
C ARG A 29 -19.89 -13.03 -5.35
N GLN A 30 -19.30 -14.03 -4.71
CA GLN A 30 -18.37 -14.95 -5.36
C GLN A 30 -19.02 -15.80 -6.46
N ASP A 31 -20.33 -15.98 -6.44
CA ASP A 31 -21.08 -16.77 -7.43
C ASP A 31 -21.66 -15.93 -8.58
N LEU A 32 -21.57 -14.59 -8.50
CA LEU A 32 -22.11 -13.70 -9.51
C LEU A 32 -20.98 -13.14 -10.39
N PRO A 33 -20.93 -13.46 -11.70
CA PRO A 33 -19.85 -12.99 -12.57
C PRO A 33 -19.90 -11.47 -12.79
N VAL A 34 -18.71 -10.87 -12.84
CA VAL A 34 -18.50 -9.42 -13.01
C VAL A 34 -17.54 -9.19 -14.17
N HIS A 35 -17.70 -8.05 -14.86
CA HIS A 35 -16.79 -7.62 -15.93
C HIS A 35 -15.57 -6.89 -15.34
N PHE A 36 -14.40 -7.49 -15.50
CA PHE A 36 -13.12 -6.91 -15.12
C PHE A 36 -12.42 -6.25 -16.31
N HIS A 37 -11.96 -5.02 -16.11
CA HIS A 37 -11.20 -4.24 -17.10
C HIS A 37 -9.80 -3.90 -16.57
N PRO A 38 -8.92 -4.91 -16.37
CA PRO A 38 -7.57 -4.65 -15.87
C PRO A 38 -6.77 -3.84 -16.89
N THR A 39 -5.93 -2.92 -16.42
CA THR A 39 -5.10 -2.10 -17.31
C THR A 39 -3.89 -2.90 -17.81
N PRO A 40 -3.70 -3.11 -19.13
CA PRO A 40 -2.61 -3.94 -19.66
C PRO A 40 -1.20 -3.41 -19.31
N SER A 41 -1.03 -2.09 -19.20
CA SER A 41 0.24 -1.48 -18.80
C SER A 41 0.60 -1.80 -17.36
N ALA A 42 -0.37 -1.78 -16.43
CA ALA A 42 -0.16 -2.16 -15.05
C ALA A 42 0.28 -3.63 -14.91
N LEU A 43 -0.36 -4.54 -15.66
CA LEU A 43 0.03 -5.96 -15.68
C LEU A 43 1.45 -6.17 -16.25
N THR A 44 1.84 -5.38 -17.25
CA THR A 44 3.22 -5.42 -17.78
C THR A 44 4.23 -4.93 -16.74
N SER A 45 3.90 -3.88 -15.99
CA SER A 45 4.73 -3.40 -14.87
C SER A 45 4.85 -4.43 -13.74
N LEU A 46 3.79 -5.17 -13.44
CA LEU A 46 3.84 -6.27 -12.46
C LEU A 46 4.77 -7.40 -12.94
N LEU A 47 4.67 -7.80 -14.21
CA LEU A 47 5.55 -8.80 -14.81
C LEU A 47 7.03 -8.38 -14.73
N SER A 48 7.35 -7.10 -15.02
CA SER A 48 8.74 -6.63 -14.96
C SER A 48 9.32 -6.61 -13.55
N HIS A 49 8.48 -6.44 -12.52
CA HIS A 49 8.91 -6.39 -11.12
C HIS A 49 8.79 -7.72 -10.38
N LEU A 50 8.27 -8.77 -11.04
CA LEU A 50 7.93 -10.04 -10.40
C LEU A 50 9.11 -10.66 -9.62
N ASP A 51 10.33 -10.65 -10.16
CA ASP A 51 11.50 -11.22 -9.46
C ASP A 51 11.87 -10.43 -8.20
N ARG A 52 11.78 -9.10 -8.27
CA ARG A 52 12.03 -8.21 -7.14
C ARG A 52 10.99 -8.44 -6.04
N ASP A 53 9.72 -8.50 -6.41
CA ASP A 53 8.62 -8.59 -5.46
C ASP A 53 8.58 -9.96 -4.76
N LEU A 54 8.86 -11.05 -5.50
CA LEU A 54 9.02 -12.39 -4.91
C LEU A 54 10.24 -12.48 -3.99
N THR A 55 11.37 -11.87 -4.38
CA THR A 55 12.55 -11.81 -3.52
C THR A 55 12.26 -11.02 -2.25
N PHE A 56 11.54 -9.90 -2.35
CA PHE A 56 11.11 -9.11 -1.20
C PHE A 56 10.24 -9.93 -0.24
N ALA A 57 9.25 -10.66 -0.76
CA ALA A 57 8.39 -11.53 0.05
C ALA A 57 9.18 -12.62 0.78
N ILE A 58 10.15 -13.26 0.12
CA ILE A 58 10.94 -14.33 0.73
C ILE A 58 11.91 -13.78 1.79
N GLU A 59 12.69 -12.75 1.44
CA GLU A 59 13.79 -12.29 2.27
C GLU A 59 13.34 -11.34 3.38
N ASN A 60 12.38 -10.46 3.08
CA ASN A 60 11.99 -9.40 4.00
C ASN A 60 10.71 -9.79 4.77
N GLU A 61 9.69 -10.32 4.10
CA GLU A 61 8.43 -10.70 4.81
C GLU A 61 8.57 -12.02 5.57
N LEU A 62 9.20 -13.03 4.99
CA LEU A 62 9.38 -14.34 5.62
C LEU A 62 10.71 -14.48 6.37
N GLY A 63 11.67 -13.58 6.15
CA GLY A 63 13.00 -13.65 6.77
C GLY A 63 13.83 -14.86 6.32
N LEU A 64 13.50 -15.46 5.18
CA LEU A 64 14.17 -16.65 4.64
C LEU A 64 15.16 -16.25 3.56
N SER A 65 16.28 -16.97 3.43
CA SER A 65 17.18 -16.75 2.30
C SER A 65 16.59 -17.36 1.03
N ARG A 66 16.60 -16.60 -0.07
CA ARG A 66 16.21 -17.10 -1.40
C ARG A 66 16.92 -18.39 -1.80
N ALA A 67 18.15 -18.61 -1.31
CA ALA A 67 18.92 -19.83 -1.57
C ALA A 67 18.29 -21.12 -0.99
N MET A 68 17.41 -21.01 0.01
CA MET A 68 16.73 -22.17 0.61
C MET A 68 15.44 -22.56 -0.13
N VAL A 69 15.01 -21.77 -1.11
CA VAL A 69 13.76 -21.99 -1.84
C VAL A 69 14.02 -22.86 -3.07
N THR A 70 13.48 -24.07 -3.09
CA THR A 70 13.74 -25.06 -4.16
C THR A 70 12.82 -24.91 -5.37
N ASN A 71 11.62 -24.36 -5.19
CA ASN A 71 10.58 -24.24 -6.20
C ASN A 71 10.41 -22.80 -6.73
N TYR A 72 11.43 -21.95 -6.55
CA TYR A 72 11.34 -20.53 -6.89
C TYR A 72 11.00 -20.30 -8.37
N ASP A 73 11.77 -20.91 -9.27
CA ASP A 73 11.59 -20.71 -10.72
C ASP A 73 10.25 -21.28 -11.21
N GLU A 74 9.80 -22.40 -10.66
CA GLU A 74 8.50 -23.00 -10.98
C GLU A 74 7.33 -22.09 -10.59
N VAL A 75 7.35 -21.56 -9.36
CA VAL A 75 6.29 -20.67 -8.87
C VAL A 75 6.31 -19.34 -9.60
N LYS A 76 7.51 -18.78 -9.84
CA LYS A 76 7.68 -17.56 -10.64
C LYS A 76 7.10 -17.72 -12.04
N GLN A 77 7.40 -18.84 -12.71
CA GLN A 77 6.89 -19.11 -14.04
C GLN A 77 5.37 -19.29 -14.04
N ALA A 78 4.81 -20.03 -13.08
CA ALA A 78 3.36 -20.22 -12.96
C ALA A 78 2.60 -18.91 -12.72
N ILE A 79 3.18 -17.97 -11.96
CA ILE A 79 2.60 -16.63 -11.75
C ILE A 79 2.73 -15.79 -13.03
N ALA A 80 3.89 -15.82 -13.69
CA ALA A 80 4.12 -15.09 -14.94
C ALA A 80 3.12 -15.50 -16.02
N GLU A 81 2.90 -16.80 -16.22
CA GLU A 81 1.94 -17.33 -17.20
C GLU A 81 0.51 -16.83 -16.94
N LYS A 82 0.06 -16.86 -15.67
CA LYS A 82 -1.27 -16.35 -15.31
C LYS A 82 -1.41 -14.85 -15.57
N LEU A 83 -0.36 -14.07 -15.26
CA LEU A 83 -0.35 -12.62 -15.51
C LEU A 83 -0.32 -12.30 -17.02
N GLU A 84 0.38 -13.09 -17.83
CA GLU A 84 0.38 -12.96 -19.29
C GLU A 84 -0.97 -13.29 -19.89
N MET A 85 -1.63 -14.36 -19.43
CA MET A 85 -2.99 -14.71 -19.83
C MET A 85 -3.98 -13.59 -19.50
N LEU A 86 -3.89 -13.01 -18.29
CA LEU A 86 -4.71 -11.87 -17.89
C LEU A 86 -4.42 -10.63 -18.74
N ARG A 87 -3.15 -10.33 -19.02
CA ARG A 87 -2.74 -9.19 -19.87
C ARG A 87 -3.31 -9.30 -21.27
N ASP A 88 -3.24 -10.48 -21.87
CA ASP A 88 -3.69 -10.67 -23.24
C ASP A 88 -5.22 -10.77 -23.33
N SER A 89 -5.89 -11.17 -22.25
CA SER A 89 -7.35 -11.06 -22.11
C SER A 89 -7.81 -9.61 -21.90
N ALA A 90 -7.06 -8.83 -21.12
CA ALA A 90 -7.29 -7.40 -20.93
C ALA A 90 -7.27 -6.61 -22.26
N LYS A 91 -6.30 -6.92 -23.13
CA LYS A 91 -6.20 -6.32 -24.48
C LYS A 91 -7.39 -6.64 -25.38
N ARG A 92 -8.10 -7.74 -25.12
CA ARG A 92 -9.25 -8.22 -25.91
C ARG A 92 -10.60 -7.69 -25.39
N GLY A 93 -10.60 -6.79 -24.41
CA GLY A 93 -11.82 -6.17 -23.89
C GLY A 93 -12.22 -6.60 -22.47
N GLY A 94 -11.33 -7.28 -21.74
CA GLY A 94 -11.55 -7.63 -20.34
C GLY A 94 -11.92 -9.10 -20.10
N VAL A 95 -12.25 -9.42 -18.86
CA VAL A 95 -12.59 -10.79 -18.41
C VAL A 95 -13.96 -10.77 -17.74
N TYR A 96 -14.79 -11.76 -18.03
CA TYR A 96 -16.08 -11.95 -17.37
C TYR A 96 -16.04 -13.22 -16.53
N GLU A 97 -15.86 -13.07 -15.22
CA GLU A 97 -15.66 -14.19 -14.30
C GLU A 97 -16.19 -13.90 -12.89
N ALA A 98 -16.30 -14.95 -12.09
CA ALA A 98 -16.67 -14.88 -10.68
C ALA A 98 -15.57 -14.16 -9.86
N PRO A 99 -15.90 -13.12 -9.07
CA PRO A 99 -14.92 -12.34 -8.34
C PRO A 99 -14.41 -13.08 -7.10
N LEU A 100 -13.20 -12.73 -6.66
CA LEU A 100 -12.71 -13.01 -5.31
C LEU A 100 -12.66 -11.69 -4.52
N ILE A 101 -13.34 -11.64 -3.38
CA ILE A 101 -13.46 -10.42 -2.58
C ILE A 101 -12.36 -10.42 -1.51
N TYR A 102 -11.46 -9.44 -1.60
CA TYR A 102 -10.34 -9.29 -0.68
C TYR A 102 -10.47 -8.02 0.14
N HIS A 103 -10.21 -8.12 1.45
CA HIS A 103 -9.96 -6.98 2.32
C HIS A 103 -8.47 -6.90 2.64
N LEU A 104 -7.83 -5.80 2.23
CA LEU A 104 -6.43 -5.51 2.52
C LEU A 104 -6.36 -4.42 3.59
N ASP A 105 -5.82 -4.77 4.75
CA ASP A 105 -5.60 -3.84 5.86
C ASP A 105 -4.13 -3.76 6.22
N VAL A 106 -3.68 -2.58 6.63
CA VAL A 106 -2.32 -2.33 7.11
C VAL A 106 -2.31 -2.41 8.63
N GLY A 107 -1.70 -3.46 9.17
CA GLY A 107 -1.56 -3.64 10.60
C GLY A 107 -0.85 -2.45 11.25
N ALA A 108 -1.45 -1.91 12.31
CA ALA A 108 -0.92 -0.78 13.07
C ALA A 108 -0.41 0.38 12.18
N MET A 109 -1.21 0.78 11.18
CA MET A 109 -0.85 1.80 10.18
C MET A 109 -0.20 3.06 10.78
N TYR A 110 -0.88 3.77 11.69
CA TYR A 110 -0.35 5.01 12.27
C TYR A 110 0.89 4.81 13.15
N PRO A 111 0.91 3.85 14.11
CA PRO A 111 2.13 3.53 14.84
C PRO A 111 3.34 3.25 13.94
N ASN A 112 3.15 2.52 12.85
CA ASN A 112 4.23 2.19 11.93
C ASN A 112 4.72 3.40 11.12
N ILE A 113 3.81 4.30 10.70
CA ILE A 113 4.17 5.57 10.07
C ILE A 113 4.98 6.45 11.04
N ILE A 114 4.55 6.53 12.31
CA ILE A 114 5.21 7.29 13.37
C ILE A 114 6.64 6.79 13.58
N LEU A 115 6.84 5.48 13.68
CA LEU A 115 8.15 4.88 13.92
C LEU A 115 9.08 5.03 12.71
N THR A 116 8.57 4.78 11.50
CA THR A 116 9.32 4.91 10.23
C THR A 116 9.87 6.31 10.04
N ASN A 117 9.02 7.31 10.25
CA ASN A 117 9.38 8.72 10.04
C ASN A 117 9.90 9.39 11.31
N ARG A 118 10.04 8.63 12.42
CA ARG A 118 10.46 9.12 13.75
C ARG A 118 9.68 10.36 14.20
N LEU A 119 8.37 10.37 13.91
CA LEU A 119 7.48 11.48 14.21
C LEU A 119 7.29 11.58 15.72
N GLN A 120 7.68 12.70 16.30
CA GLN A 120 7.45 13.02 17.70
C GLN A 120 7.24 14.53 17.83
N PRO A 121 6.47 15.01 18.81
CA PRO A 121 6.23 16.45 18.97
C PRO A 121 7.51 17.29 19.06
N SER A 122 8.53 16.78 19.77
CA SER A 122 9.86 17.40 19.90
C SER A 122 10.67 17.44 18.61
N SER A 123 10.34 16.60 17.63
CA SER A 123 10.99 16.60 16.30
C SER A 123 10.35 17.61 15.35
N MET A 124 9.37 18.40 15.79
CA MET A 124 8.80 19.48 14.99
C MET A 124 9.53 20.81 15.28
N VAL A 125 10.70 21.00 14.67
CA VAL A 125 11.57 22.17 14.89
C VAL A 125 11.40 23.29 13.87
N THR A 126 11.48 24.55 14.29
CA THR A 126 11.50 25.66 13.33
C THR A 126 12.91 25.82 12.72
N PRO A 127 13.07 26.52 11.58
CA PRO A 127 14.39 26.83 11.03
C PRO A 127 15.31 27.58 12.02
N LYS A 128 14.73 28.39 12.91
CA LYS A 128 15.47 29.09 13.97
C LYS A 128 16.03 28.11 15.00
N ASP A 129 15.21 27.15 15.44
CA ASP A 129 15.64 26.11 16.38
C ASP A 129 16.72 25.21 15.76
N CYS A 130 16.58 24.87 14.48
CA CYS A 130 17.60 24.11 13.77
C CYS A 130 18.92 24.89 13.61
N ALA A 131 18.85 26.20 13.31
CA ALA A 131 20.02 27.05 13.17
C ALA A 131 20.85 27.14 14.46
N ALA A 132 20.19 27.09 15.62
CA ALA A 132 20.83 27.07 16.93
C ALA A 132 21.39 25.69 17.33
N CYS A 133 21.13 24.64 16.57
CA CYS A 133 21.59 23.28 16.88
C CYS A 133 23.10 23.15 16.71
N LYS A 134 23.78 22.60 17.72
CA LYS A 134 25.24 22.33 17.67
C LYS A 134 25.67 21.37 16.55
N PHE A 135 24.74 20.60 15.99
CA PHE A 135 24.97 19.68 14.88
C PHE A 135 24.62 20.28 13.52
N ASN A 136 24.24 21.56 13.46
CA ASN A 136 23.91 22.24 12.21
C ASN A 136 25.18 22.42 11.36
N GLN A 137 25.37 21.56 10.36
CA GLN A 137 26.44 21.68 9.36
C GLN A 137 25.89 22.22 8.04
N VAL A 138 26.69 23.00 7.33
CA VAL A 138 26.30 23.57 6.02
C VAL A 138 25.95 22.42 5.07
N GLY A 139 24.67 22.31 4.69
CA GLY A 139 24.14 21.24 3.83
C GLY A 139 23.34 20.13 4.54
N THR A 140 23.25 20.12 5.88
CA THR A 140 22.54 19.06 6.64
C THR A 140 21.18 19.46 7.19
N CYS A 141 20.96 20.74 7.52
CA CYS A 141 19.64 21.21 7.94
C CYS A 141 18.86 21.77 6.74
N THR A 142 18.15 20.89 6.05
CA THR A 142 17.00 21.33 5.25
C THR A 142 15.80 21.44 6.19
N PRO A 143 15.08 22.59 6.25
CA PRO A 143 13.82 22.70 6.98
C PRO A 143 12.90 21.61 6.43
N PHE A 144 12.28 20.78 7.29
CA PHE A 144 11.56 19.55 6.92
C PHE A 144 10.97 19.61 5.52
N THR A 145 11.83 19.32 4.56
CA THR A 145 11.39 18.88 3.27
C THR A 145 10.94 17.50 3.68
N ILE A 146 9.67 17.18 3.42
CA ILE A 146 9.35 15.79 3.16
C ILE A 146 10.24 15.46 1.98
N HIS A 147 11.51 15.13 2.26
CA HIS A 147 12.33 14.38 1.34
C HIS A 147 11.40 13.23 1.03
N HIS A 148 11.11 13.01 -0.25
CA HIS A 148 10.68 11.70 -0.69
C HIS A 148 11.84 10.76 -0.33
N THR A 149 11.97 10.46 0.96
CA THR A 149 12.86 9.43 1.46
C THR A 149 12.38 8.20 0.73
N PRO A 150 13.23 7.50 -0.03
CA PRO A 150 12.86 6.21 -0.56
C PRO A 150 12.31 5.43 0.64
N TYR A 151 11.01 5.13 0.58
CA TYR A 151 10.28 4.56 1.69
C TYR A 151 11.06 3.31 2.09
N THR A 152 11.64 3.31 3.28
CA THR A 152 12.03 2.03 3.87
C THR A 152 10.71 1.45 4.32
N ILE A 153 10.21 0.46 3.58
CA ILE A 153 9.03 -0.30 3.98
C ILE A 153 9.42 -1.00 5.27
N HIS A 154 9.14 -0.38 6.41
CA HIS A 154 9.14 -1.11 7.67
C HIS A 154 8.00 -2.11 7.58
N HIS A 155 8.31 -3.38 7.84
CA HIS A 155 7.36 -4.47 7.84
C HIS A 155 6.13 -4.13 8.67
N THR A 156 5.06 -3.75 7.98
CA THR A 156 3.74 -3.67 8.55
C THR A 156 3.03 -4.95 8.14
N PRO A 157 2.66 -5.81 9.10
CA PRO A 157 1.91 -7.01 8.75
C PRO A 157 0.60 -6.56 8.11
N TYR A 158 0.37 -6.97 6.86
CA TYR A 158 -0.94 -6.84 6.24
C TYR A 158 -1.65 -8.18 6.33
N THR A 159 -2.95 -8.15 6.59
CA THR A 159 -3.73 -9.38 6.64
C THR A 159 -4.68 -9.40 5.47
N ILE A 160 -4.50 -10.38 4.58
CA ILE A 160 -5.43 -10.64 3.50
C ILE A 160 -6.51 -11.53 4.08
N HIS A 161 -7.68 -10.96 4.32
CA HIS A 161 -8.84 -11.75 4.71
C HIS A 161 -9.63 -12.14 3.46
N HIS A 162 -9.82 -13.45 3.30
CA HIS A 162 -10.94 -13.97 2.50
C HIS A 162 -12.18 -13.80 3.35
N THR A 163 -13.11 -12.96 2.91
CA THR A 163 -14.43 -12.85 3.53
C THR A 163 -15.38 -13.78 2.80
N PRO A 164 -15.70 -14.97 3.36
CA PRO A 164 -16.73 -15.82 2.80
C PRO A 164 -18.07 -15.14 3.01
N TYR A 165 -18.59 -14.50 1.96
CA TYR A 165 -19.97 -14.02 1.96
C TYR A 165 -20.87 -15.19 1.57
N THR A 166 -21.62 -15.73 2.53
CA THR A 166 -22.71 -16.71 2.32
C THR A 166 -23.94 -16.06 1.73
#